data_AF-A0A955HVW9-F1
#
_entry.id   AF-A0A955HVW9-F1
#
_cell.length_a   1.000
_cell.length_b   1.000
_cell.length_c   1.000
_cell.angle_alpha   90.00
_cell.angle_beta   90.00
_cell.angle_gamma   90.00
#
_symmetry.space_group_name_H-M   'P 1'
#
loop_
_entity.id
_entity.type
_entity.pdbx_description
1 polymer ?
#
loop_
_entity_poly.entity_id
_entity_poly.type
_entity_poly.pdbx_seq_one_letter_code
_entity_poly.pdbx_strand_id
1 'polypeptide(L)'
;MSPATLKLPKRTMEFRERNLDKGMGVAVARRTYLRRVTDKNSGKERWETWPEVADRVSFGNTRLVKNLDSKHRSSERKLLQKHIANGSILMSGRHLQHGDKTQPERNMEVFTNCSTASSSYILFYLLMNG
;
A
#
# COMPACT_ATOMS: atom_id res chain seq x y z
N MET A 1 -26.92 35.96 5.10
CA MET A 1 -25.54 35.79 5.61
C MET A 1 -24.89 34.68 4.82
N SER A 2 -23.89 35.00 3.99
CA SER A 2 -23.15 34.02 3.19
C SER A 2 -22.32 33.12 4.12
N PRO A 3 -22.33 31.79 3.97
CA PRO A 3 -21.49 30.93 4.78
C PRO A 3 -20.03 31.26 4.42
N ALA A 4 -19.29 31.79 5.38
CA ALA A 4 -17.85 31.97 5.26
C ALA A 4 -17.25 30.63 4.84
N THR A 5 -16.68 30.59 3.63
CA THR A 5 -16.02 29.42 3.07
C THR A 5 -14.85 29.08 3.98
N LEU A 6 -15.08 28.18 4.94
CA LEU A 6 -14.04 27.69 5.83
C LEU A 6 -12.94 27.12 4.95
N LYS A 7 -11.79 27.80 4.94
CA LYS A 7 -10.60 27.43 4.17
C LYS A 7 -10.03 26.16 4.81
N LEU A 8 -10.61 25.02 4.46
CA LEU A 8 -10.11 23.71 4.85
C LEU A 8 -8.98 23.32 3.89
N PRO A 9 -7.93 22.66 4.37
CA PRO A 9 -7.70 22.22 5.75
C PRO A 9 -7.14 23.33 6.65
N LYS A 10 -7.51 23.32 7.95
CA LYS A 10 -7.00 24.27 8.97
C LYS A 10 -5.48 24.23 9.14
N ARG A 11 -4.86 23.09 8.80
CA ARG A 11 -3.41 22.90 8.73
C ARG A 11 -3.11 22.05 7.50
N THR A 12 -2.20 22.52 6.65
CA THR A 12 -1.72 21.74 5.50
C THR A 12 -0.91 20.56 5.98
N MET A 13 -1.11 19.40 5.35
CA MET A 13 -0.33 18.20 5.67
C MET A 13 1.10 18.39 5.16
N GLU A 14 2.07 18.17 6.05
CA GLU A 14 3.47 18.07 5.66
C GLU A 14 3.82 16.62 5.32
N PHE A 15 4.31 16.41 4.11
CA PHE A 15 4.78 15.10 3.66
C PHE A 15 6.27 14.99 3.94
N ARG A 16 6.66 13.99 4.73
CA ARG A 16 8.06 13.65 4.97
C ARG A 16 8.24 12.16 4.72
N GLU A 17 9.40 11.76 4.25
CA GLU A 17 9.73 10.34 4.17
C GLU A 17 10.05 9.84 5.58
N ARG A 18 9.22 8.94 6.09
CA ARG A 18 9.37 8.44 7.45
C ARG A 18 10.46 7.37 7.48
N ASN A 19 11.43 7.56 8.36
CA ASN A 19 12.41 6.52 8.66
C ASN A 19 11.77 5.44 9.53
N LEU A 20 12.17 4.19 9.29
CA LEU A 20 11.78 3.07 10.14
C LEU A 20 12.44 3.19 11.51
N ASP A 21 11.69 2.85 12.56
CA ASP A 21 12.22 2.84 13.92
C ASP A 21 13.38 1.84 14.03
N LYS A 22 14.47 2.29 14.64
CA LYS A 22 15.69 1.49 14.83
C LYS A 22 15.37 0.23 15.67
N GLY A 23 16.13 -0.83 15.43
CA GLY A 23 15.92 -2.11 16.12
C GLY A 23 14.69 -2.84 15.57
N MET A 24 13.61 -2.89 16.37
CA MET A 24 12.43 -3.71 16.07
C MET A 24 11.72 -3.31 14.76
N GLY A 25 11.56 -2.01 14.49
CA GLY A 25 10.88 -1.52 13.29
C GLY A 25 11.59 -1.97 12.00
N VAL A 26 12.91 -1.79 11.96
CA VAL A 26 13.75 -2.29 10.85
C VAL A 26 13.73 -3.81 10.75
N ALA A 27 13.79 -4.53 11.87
CA ALA A 27 13.79 -5.99 11.87
C ALA A 27 12.47 -6.57 11.31
N VAL A 28 11.33 -6.05 11.75
CA VAL A 28 10.00 -6.45 11.27
C VAL A 28 9.84 -6.10 9.79
N ALA A 29 10.26 -4.89 9.39
CA ALA A 29 10.18 -4.47 7.99
C ALA A 29 11.01 -5.38 7.08
N ARG A 30 12.26 -5.69 7.43
CA ARG A 30 13.13 -6.60 6.67
C ARG A 30 12.57 -8.01 6.57
N ARG A 31 11.98 -8.52 7.65
CA ARG A 31 11.38 -9.85 7.67
C ARG A 31 10.11 -9.93 6.81
N THR A 32 9.35 -8.84 6.72
CA THR A 32 7.95 -8.89 6.29
C THR A 32 7.69 -8.15 5.00
N TYR A 33 8.13 -6.90 4.87
CA TYR A 33 7.70 -6.01 3.79
C TYR A 33 8.81 -5.72 2.79
N LEU A 34 10.05 -5.54 3.28
CA LEU A 34 11.17 -5.10 2.46
C LEU A 34 11.67 -6.24 1.57
N ARG A 35 11.76 -6.00 0.26
CA ARG A 35 12.36 -6.91 -0.71
C ARG A 35 13.87 -6.69 -0.82
N ARG A 36 14.60 -7.74 -1.21
CA ARG A 36 16.01 -7.59 -1.63
C ARG A 36 16.05 -7.01 -3.03
N VAL A 37 16.90 -6.00 -3.23
CA VAL A 37 17.08 -5.29 -4.49
C VAL A 37 18.56 -5.24 -4.79
N THR A 38 18.94 -5.60 -6.02
CA THR A 38 20.31 -5.47 -6.50
C THR A 38 20.52 -4.03 -6.98
N ASP A 39 21.52 -3.36 -6.42
CA ASP A 39 21.87 -2.03 -6.86
C ASP A 39 22.48 -2.08 -8.27
N LYS A 40 21.90 -1.32 -9.21
CA LYS A 40 22.33 -1.31 -10.61
C LYS A 40 23.76 -0.81 -10.79
N ASN A 41 24.22 0.06 -9.89
CA ASN A 41 25.54 0.68 -10.00
C ASN A 41 26.63 -0.14 -9.29
N SER A 42 26.30 -0.77 -8.16
CA SER A 42 27.28 -1.49 -7.34
C SER A 42 27.21 -3.01 -7.49
N GLY A 43 26.14 -3.57 -8.05
CA GLY A 43 25.89 -5.02 -8.09
C GLY A 43 25.64 -5.66 -6.72
N LYS A 44 25.64 -4.88 -5.64
CA LYS A 44 25.42 -5.36 -4.27
C LYS A 44 23.94 -5.49 -3.96
N GLU A 45 23.57 -6.55 -3.26
CA GLU A 45 22.22 -6.68 -2.70
C GLU A 45 22.04 -5.77 -1.50
N ARG A 46 20.91 -5.05 -1.49
CA ARG A 46 20.44 -4.30 -0.32
C ARG A 46 18.95 -4.53 -0.10
N TRP A 47 18.47 -4.18 1.08
CA TRP A 47 17.03 -4.10 1.33
C TRP A 47 16.45 -2.86 0.66
N GLU A 48 15.21 -2.97 0.19
CA GLU A 48 14.43 -1.80 -0.22
C GLU A 48 14.24 -0.85 0.96
N THR A 49 14.10 0.43 0.65
CA THR A 49 13.79 1.50 1.61
C THR A 49 12.28 1.67 1.73
N TRP A 50 11.81 2.30 2.81
CA TRP A 50 10.37 2.57 2.97
C TRP A 50 9.76 3.40 1.82
N PRO A 51 10.42 4.45 1.29
CA PRO A 51 9.94 5.16 0.10
C PRO A 51 9.83 4.27 -1.16
N GLU A 52 10.72 3.29 -1.33
CA GLU A 52 10.65 2.32 -2.45
C GLU A 52 9.44 1.39 -2.30
N VAL A 53 9.10 0.96 -1.07
CA VAL A 53 7.84 0.24 -0.79
C VAL A 53 6.64 1.09 -1.20
N ALA A 54 6.61 2.35 -0.75
CA ALA A 54 5.53 3.28 -1.04
C ALA A 54 5.36 3.51 -2.55
N ASP A 55 6.46 3.58 -3.30
CA ASP A 55 6.43 3.72 -4.75
C ASP A 55 5.85 2.48 -5.43
N ARG A 56 6.35 1.27 -5.12
CA ARG A 56 5.86 0.05 -5.79
C ARG A 56 4.40 -0.24 -5.48
N VAL A 57 3.98 -0.02 -4.23
CA VAL A 57 2.60 -0.27 -3.79
C VAL A 57 1.64 0.75 -4.41
N SER A 58 2.00 2.03 -4.42
CA SER A 58 1.15 3.07 -5.04
C SER A 58 1.06 2.90 -6.56
N PHE A 59 2.13 2.45 -7.20
CA PHE A 59 2.14 2.14 -8.63
C PHE A 59 1.22 0.96 -8.98
N GLY A 60 1.30 -0.13 -8.23
CA GLY A 60 0.42 -1.29 -8.41
C GLY A 60 -1.05 -0.95 -8.20
N ASN A 61 -1.34 -0.20 -7.13
CA ASN A 61 -2.69 0.21 -6.77
C ASN A 61 -3.34 1.09 -7.85
N THR A 62 -2.66 2.15 -8.29
CA THR A 62 -3.22 3.08 -9.29
C THR A 62 -3.40 2.48 -10.67
N ARG A 63 -2.67 1.40 -11.00
CA ARG A 63 -2.85 0.65 -12.24
C ARG A 63 -4.13 -0.18 -12.30
N LEU A 64 -4.78 -0.44 -11.17
CA LEU A 64 -6.08 -1.12 -11.15
C LEU A 64 -7.18 -0.27 -11.80
N VAL A 65 -7.01 1.06 -11.83
CA VAL A 65 -7.98 1.97 -12.43
C VAL A 65 -7.69 2.16 -13.91
N LYS A 66 -8.43 1.42 -14.75
CA LYS A 66 -8.22 1.37 -16.20
C LYS A 66 -8.71 2.62 -16.95
N ASN A 67 -9.77 3.27 -16.46
CA ASN A 67 -10.48 4.33 -17.18
C ASN A 67 -10.15 5.76 -16.70
N LEU A 68 -9.01 5.95 -16.02
CA LEU A 68 -8.59 7.27 -15.58
C LEU A 68 -7.69 7.95 -16.61
N ASP A 69 -7.86 9.26 -16.79
CA ASP A 69 -6.92 10.08 -17.55
C ASP A 69 -5.49 9.89 -16.99
N SER A 70 -4.50 9.84 -17.89
CA SER A 70 -3.12 9.51 -17.54
C SER A 70 -2.53 10.53 -16.55
N LYS A 71 -2.90 11.82 -16.71
CA LYS A 71 -2.48 12.88 -15.78
C LYS A 71 -3.07 12.68 -14.41
N HIS A 72 -4.37 12.41 -14.33
CA HIS A 72 -5.07 12.17 -13.06
C HIS A 72 -4.53 10.93 -12.35
N ARG A 73 -4.25 9.84 -13.08
CA ARG A 73 -3.62 8.65 -12.49
C ARG A 73 -2.23 8.94 -11.92
N SER A 74 -1.45 9.78 -12.60
CA SER A 74 -0.13 10.18 -12.12
C SER A 74 -0.19 11.04 -10.86
N SER A 75 -1.18 11.95 -10.75
CA SER A 75 -1.37 12.79 -9.56
C SER A 75 -1.83 11.95 -8.38
N GLU A 76 -2.78 11.04 -8.59
CA GLU A 76 -3.26 10.10 -7.56
C GLU A 76 -2.15 9.19 -7.07
N ARG A 77 -1.32 8.64 -7.98
CA ARG A 77 -0.15 7.83 -7.59
C ARG A 77 0.78 8.61 -6.70
N LYS A 78 1.14 9.83 -7.11
CA LYS A 78 2.08 10.68 -6.37
C LYS A 78 1.53 11.05 -4.99
N LEU A 79 0.23 11.31 -4.89
CA LEU A 79 -0.43 11.60 -3.63
C LEU A 79 -0.44 10.38 -2.71
N LEU A 80 -0.86 9.22 -3.23
CA LEU A 80 -0.87 7.96 -2.49
C LEU A 80 0.53 7.56 -2.00
N GLN A 81 1.54 7.68 -2.86
CA GLN A 81 2.95 7.43 -2.52
C GLN A 81 3.37 8.30 -1.33
N LYS A 82 3.07 9.61 -1.38
CA LYS A 82 3.41 10.54 -0.30
C LYS A 82 2.72 10.14 1.01
N HIS A 83 1.45 9.74 0.96
CA HIS A 83 0.73 9.31 2.17
C HIS A 83 1.30 8.05 2.81
N ILE A 84 1.69 7.07 2.00
CA ILE A 84 2.33 5.81 2.46
C ILE A 84 3.74 6.09 2.99
N ALA A 85 4.56 6.85 2.24
CA ALA A 85 5.93 7.19 2.62
C ALA A 85 5.97 7.97 3.95
N ASN A 86 4.97 8.84 4.19
CA ASN A 86 4.80 9.58 5.45
C ASN A 86 4.25 8.71 6.59
N GLY A 87 3.65 7.57 6.28
CA GLY A 87 2.95 6.72 7.26
C GLY A 87 1.61 7.29 7.72
N SER A 88 1.06 8.27 7.01
CA SER A 88 -0.27 8.85 7.30
C SER A 88 -1.42 7.93 6.88
N ILE A 89 -1.18 7.06 5.90
CA ILE A 89 -2.06 5.97 5.49
C ILE A 89 -1.18 4.73 5.35
N LEU A 90 -1.62 3.62 5.91
CA LEU A 90 -0.97 2.32 5.72
C LEU A 90 -1.93 1.39 4.99
N MET A 91 -1.39 0.67 4.01
CA MET A 91 -2.11 -0.40 3.35
C MET A 91 -2.09 -1.68 4.21
N SER A 92 -2.96 -2.63 3.87
CA SER A 92 -2.96 -3.95 4.52
C SER A 92 -1.59 -4.63 4.39
N GLY A 93 -1.24 -5.48 5.36
CA GLY A 93 0.04 -6.20 5.35
C GLY A 93 0.30 -6.96 4.04
N ARG A 94 -0.69 -7.71 3.53
CA ARG A 94 -0.61 -8.41 2.22
C ARG A 94 -0.37 -7.45 1.07
N HIS A 95 -1.01 -6.28 1.08
CA HIS A 95 -0.80 -5.28 0.02
C HIS A 95 0.59 -4.65 0.11
N LEU A 96 1.12 -4.39 1.30
CA LEU A 96 2.51 -3.94 1.46
C LEU A 96 3.51 -5.01 1.01
N GLN A 97 3.24 -6.29 1.27
CA GLN A 97 4.08 -7.41 0.83
C GLN A 97 4.08 -7.58 -0.69
N HIS A 98 2.90 -7.62 -1.29
CA HIS A 98 2.73 -8.07 -2.67
C HIS A 98 2.50 -6.95 -3.68
N GLY A 99 2.08 -5.76 -3.25
CA GLY A 99 1.76 -4.62 -4.11
C GLY A 99 2.95 -4.19 -4.98
N ASP A 100 2.79 -4.31 -6.28
CA ASP A 100 3.78 -3.91 -7.28
C ASP A 100 3.14 -3.77 -8.67
N LYS A 101 3.98 -3.55 -9.69
CA LYS A 101 3.57 -3.32 -11.08
C LYS A 101 2.72 -4.43 -11.70
N THR A 102 2.81 -5.67 -11.22
CA THR A 102 2.07 -6.82 -11.76
C THR A 102 0.75 -7.04 -11.02
N GLN A 103 0.40 -6.16 -10.07
CA GLN A 103 -0.86 -6.21 -9.34
C GLN A 103 -2.11 -6.38 -10.23
N PRO A 104 -2.25 -5.72 -11.40
CA PRO A 104 -3.40 -5.93 -12.29
C PRO A 104 -3.49 -7.34 -12.91
N GLU A 105 -2.39 -8.09 -12.91
CA GLU A 105 -2.28 -9.42 -13.54
C GLU A 105 -2.48 -10.55 -12.52
N ARG A 106 -2.67 -10.21 -11.23
CA ARG A 106 -2.72 -11.18 -10.11
C ARG A 106 -4.10 -11.17 -9.45
N ASN A 107 -4.49 -12.31 -8.90
CA ASN A 107 -5.75 -12.44 -8.18
C ASN A 107 -5.84 -11.45 -7.01
N MET A 108 -7.02 -10.85 -6.82
CA MET A 108 -7.25 -9.86 -5.76
C MET A 108 -7.07 -10.43 -4.34
N GLU A 109 -7.29 -11.74 -4.17
CA GLU A 109 -7.10 -12.48 -2.92
C GLU A 109 -5.66 -12.42 -2.38
N VAL A 110 -4.67 -12.22 -3.27
CA VAL A 110 -3.27 -12.04 -2.89
C VAL A 110 -3.07 -10.75 -2.09
N PHE A 111 -3.84 -9.71 -2.40
CA PHE A 111 -3.76 -8.39 -1.76
C PHE A 111 -4.77 -8.20 -0.61
N THR A 112 -5.64 -9.19 -0.42
CA THR A 112 -6.72 -9.16 0.58
C THR A 112 -6.34 -10.01 1.79
N ASN A 113 -6.47 -9.46 3.00
CA ASN A 113 -6.10 -10.17 4.25
C ASN A 113 -7.18 -11.13 4.73
N CYS A 114 -8.45 -10.71 4.67
CA CYS A 114 -9.56 -11.39 5.34
C CYS A 114 -10.61 -11.79 4.30
N SER A 115 -11.10 -13.02 4.39
CA SER A 115 -12.23 -13.51 3.61
C SER A 115 -13.21 -14.21 4.54
N THR A 116 -14.49 -13.85 4.44
CA THR A 116 -15.58 -14.46 5.23
C THR A 116 -16.20 -15.67 4.53
N ALA A 117 -15.86 -15.92 3.26
CA ALA A 117 -16.48 -16.97 2.46
C ALA A 117 -16.27 -18.38 3.05
N SER A 118 -15.08 -18.65 3.62
CA SER A 118 -14.81 -19.92 4.30
C SER A 118 -15.67 -20.10 5.54
N SER A 119 -15.85 -19.05 6.35
CA SER A 119 -16.72 -19.07 7.52
C SER A 119 -18.18 -19.30 7.14
N SER A 120 -18.68 -18.65 6.08
CA SER A 120 -20.04 -18.85 5.58
C SER A 120 -20.27 -20.27 5.05
N TYR A 121 -19.28 -20.87 4.36
CA TYR A 121 -19.37 -22.26 3.90
C TYR A 121 -19.40 -23.26 5.05
N ILE A 122 -18.57 -23.06 6.08
CA ILE A 122 -18.58 -23.90 7.29
C ILE A 122 -19.96 -23.81 7.97
N LEU A 123 -20.52 -22.61 8.09
CA LEU A 123 -21.87 -22.42 8.63
C LEU A 123 -22.93 -23.16 7.81
N PHE A 124 -22.89 -23.06 6.48
CA PHE A 124 -23.81 -23.80 5.61
C PHE A 124 -23.67 -25.32 5.78
N TYR A 125 -22.43 -25.83 5.82
CA TYR A 125 -22.17 -27.25 6.04
C TYR A 125 -22.70 -27.73 7.39
N LEU A 126 -22.52 -26.95 8.46
CA LEU A 126 -23.07 -27.27 9.78
C LEU A 126 -24.60 -27.28 9.79
N LEU A 127 -25.25 -26.38 9.05
CA LEU A 127 -26.71 -26.36 8.93
C LEU A 127 -27.28 -27.53 8.12
N MET A 128 -26.52 -28.07 7.17
CA MET A 128 -26.94 -29.22 6.35
C MET A 128 -26.76 -30.57 7.05
N ASN A 129 -25.86 -30.64 8.05
CA ASN A 129 -25.58 -31.86 8.81
C ASN A 129 -26.09 -31.79 10.26
N GLY A 130 -26.81 -30.72 10.61
CA GLY A 130 -27.40 -30.48 11.94
C GLY A 130 -28.77 -31.11 12.09
#